data_AF-A0AAD0KPB1-F1
#
_entry.id   AF-A0AAD0KPB1-F1
#
_cell.length_a   1.000
_cell.length_b   1.000
_cell.length_c   1.000
_cell.angle_alpha   90.00
_cell.angle_beta   90.00
_cell.angle_gamma   90.00
#
_symmetry.space_group_name_H-M   'P 1'
#
loop_
_entity.id
_entity.type
_entity.pdbx_description
1 polymer ?
#
loop_
_entity_poly.entity_id
_entity_poly.type
_entity_poly.pdbx_seq_one_letter_code
_entity_poly.pdbx_strand_id
1 'polypeptide(L)' 'MSLQNGLGTEYYPSGRVRYIGEFKDGIYHGTGKVYWETNGILMYEGELKDGDFNGHGTSYFSDGRLCHKGVFKDGRPFFE' A
#
# COMPACT_ATOMS: atom_id res chain seq x y z
N MET A 1 1.74 -15.63 19.51
CA MET A 1 1.20 -14.38 18.93
C MET A 1 0.46 -14.77 17.67
N SER A 2 -0.85 -14.51 17.57
CA SER A 2 -1.59 -14.72 16.32
C SER A 2 -1.26 -13.57 15.37
N LEU A 3 -0.83 -13.88 14.15
CA LEU A 3 -0.59 -12.87 13.13
C LEU A 3 -1.93 -12.34 12.59
N GLN A 4 -1.96 -11.03 12.25
CA GLN A 4 -3.17 -10.38 11.76
C GLN A 4 -3.56 -10.95 10.38
N ASN A 5 -4.84 -11.30 10.24
CA ASN A 5 -5.41 -11.79 8.99
C ASN A 5 -6.74 -11.06 8.73
N GLY A 6 -7.03 -10.74 7.46
CA GLY A 6 -8.22 -10.00 7.05
C GLY A 6 -8.04 -8.48 7.05
N LEU A 7 -9.13 -7.73 6.97
CA LEU A 7 -9.11 -6.27 6.84
C LEU A 7 -8.61 -5.59 8.12
N GLY A 8 -7.76 -4.57 7.96
CA GLY A 8 -7.26 -3.78 9.07
C GLY A 8 -6.74 -2.40 8.66
N THR A 9 -6.39 -1.62 9.67
CA THR A 9 -5.72 -0.34 9.52
C THR A 9 -4.45 -0.35 10.37
N GLU A 10 -3.32 -0.02 9.76
CA GLU A 10 -2.06 0.23 10.47
C GLU A 10 -1.81 1.75 10.52
N TYR A 11 -1.22 2.19 11.63
CA TYR A 11 -0.87 3.58 11.88
C TYR A 11 0.64 3.70 12.10
N TYR A 12 1.21 4.81 11.64
CA TYR A 12 2.55 5.24 12.02
C TYR A 12 2.60 5.62 13.51
N PRO A 13 3.79 5.70 14.14
CA PRO A 13 3.93 6.21 15.50
C PRO A 13 3.37 7.63 15.70
N SER A 14 3.34 8.43 14.62
CA SER A 14 2.71 9.75 14.60
C SER A 14 1.18 9.73 14.73
N GLY A 15 0.55 8.55 14.69
CA GLY A 15 -0.90 8.37 14.67
C GLY A 15 -1.53 8.56 13.28
N ARG A 16 -0.75 8.88 12.25
CA ARG A 16 -1.23 8.94 10.86
C ARG A 16 -1.47 7.53 10.34
N VAL A 17 -2.48 7.38 9.48
CA VAL A 17 -2.72 6.11 8.77
C VAL A 17 -1.50 5.78 7.92
N ARG A 18 -1.02 4.54 8.02
CA ARG A 18 0.04 3.96 7.19
C ARG A 18 -0.55 3.09 6.09
N TYR A 19 -1.48 2.22 6.47
CA TYR A 19 -2.09 1.26 5.56
C TYR A 19 -3.54 1.00 5.94
N ILE A 20 -4.40 0.83 4.93
CA ILE A 20 -5.76 0.30 5.06
C ILE A 20 -5.91 -0.78 4.01
N GLY A 21 -6.20 -2.01 4.41
CA GLY A 21 -6.36 -3.11 3.47
C GLY A 21 -6.32 -4.47 4.12
N GLU A 22 -6.10 -5.49 3.31
CA GLU A 22 -6.05 -6.88 3.75
C GLU A 22 -4.66 -7.24 4.30
N PHE A 23 -4.67 -7.98 5.41
CA PHE A 23 -3.48 -8.58 5.98
C PHE A 23 -3.52 -10.08 5.78
N LYS A 24 -2.36 -10.66 5.50
CA LYS A 24 -2.11 -12.10 5.56
C LYS A 24 -0.87 -12.32 6.39
N ASP A 25 -1.02 -13.04 7.50
CA ASP A 25 0.09 -13.31 8.43
C ASP A 25 0.84 -12.04 8.88
N GLY A 26 0.10 -10.95 9.11
CA GLY A 26 0.64 -9.67 9.56
C GLY A 26 1.34 -8.85 8.46
N ILE A 27 1.30 -9.30 7.22
CA ILE A 27 1.91 -8.64 6.06
C ILE A 27 0.79 -8.09 5.16
N TYR A 28 1.02 -6.94 4.51
CA TYR A 28 0.06 -6.38 3.56
C TYR A 28 -0.15 -7.34 2.38
N HIS A 29 -1.41 -7.58 2.06
CA HIS A 29 -1.83 -8.52 1.03
C HIS A 29 -3.11 -8.03 0.36
N GLY A 30 -3.52 -8.69 -0.73
CA GLY A 30 -4.80 -8.41 -1.38
C GLY A 30 -4.90 -6.96 -1.84
N THR A 31 -6.06 -6.33 -1.67
CA THR A 31 -6.22 -4.91 -2.04
C THR A 31 -5.97 -4.01 -0.84
N GLY A 32 -5.26 -2.90 -1.06
CA GLY A 32 -5.03 -1.92 0.00
C GLY A 32 -4.60 -0.54 -0.47
N LYS A 33 -4.49 0.36 0.51
CA LYS A 33 -4.06 1.75 0.36
C LYS A 33 -2.91 2.04 1.32
N VAL A 34 -1.81 2.55 0.79
CA VAL A 34 -0.64 2.99 1.55
C VAL A 34 -0.56 4.51 1.52
N TYR A 35 -0.16 5.11 2.63
CA TYR A 35 -0.12 6.57 2.80
C TYR A 35 1.27 7.04 3.22
N TRP A 36 1.67 8.22 2.73
CA TRP A 36 2.92 8.88 3.11
C TRP A 36 2.87 9.35 4.56
N GLU A 37 3.86 9.00 5.39
CA GLU A 37 3.90 9.48 6.78
C GLU A 37 4.01 11.01 6.87
N THR A 38 4.74 11.63 5.94
CA THR A 38 5.06 13.07 5.97
C THR A 38 3.83 13.95 5.97
N ASN A 39 2.74 13.53 5.30
CA ASN A 39 1.54 14.34 5.14
C ASN A 39 0.22 13.57 5.13
N GLY A 40 0.25 12.23 5.16
CA GLY A 40 -0.94 11.38 5.10
C GLY A 40 -1.58 11.31 3.71
N ILE A 41 -0.90 11.76 2.65
CA ILE A 41 -1.41 11.66 1.28
C ILE A 41 -1.28 10.21 0.81
N LEU A 42 -2.24 9.78 -0.01
CA LEU A 42 -2.23 8.47 -0.65
C LEU A 42 -0.93 8.30 -1.43
N MET A 43 -0.18 7.24 -1.13
CA MET A 43 1.05 6.85 -1.84
C MET A 43 0.72 5.83 -2.93
N TYR A 44 -0.15 4.88 -2.60
CA TYR A 44 -0.50 3.77 -3.47
C TYR A 44 -1.89 3.25 -3.15
N GLU A 45 -2.67 2.93 -4.17
CA GLU A 45 -3.85 2.08 -4.05
C GLU A 45 -3.79 0.98 -5.12
N GLY A 46 -4.05 -0.25 -4.73
CA GLY A 46 -3.98 -1.39 -5.64
C GLY A 46 -3.75 -2.70 -4.92
N GLU A 47 -3.24 -3.67 -5.68
CA GLU A 47 -2.90 -5.00 -5.18
C GLU A 47 -1.54 -4.99 -4.44
N LEU A 48 -1.46 -5.74 -3.35
CA LEU A 48 -0.25 -5.95 -2.57
C LEU A 48 0.00 -7.44 -2.41
N LYS A 49 1.28 -7.81 -2.48
CA LYS A 49 1.73 -9.17 -2.24
C LYS A 49 3.02 -9.14 -1.45
N ASP A 50 3.04 -9.86 -0.34
CA ASP A 50 4.20 -10.00 0.54
C ASP A 50 4.76 -8.63 1.01
N GLY A 51 3.89 -7.63 1.15
CA GLY A 51 4.23 -6.28 1.60
C GLY A 51 4.54 -5.29 0.47
N ASP A 52 4.73 -5.77 -0.76
CA ASP A 52 5.08 -4.95 -1.92
C ASP A 52 3.89 -4.65 -2.81
N PHE A 53 3.95 -3.53 -3.53
CA PHE A 53 3.01 -3.22 -4.61
C PHE A 53 3.16 -4.28 -5.69
N ASN A 54 2.04 -4.89 -6.07
CA ASN A 54 2.00 -5.97 -7.05
C ASN A 54 0.70 -5.86 -7.86
N GLY A 55 0.58 -6.53 -9.00
CA GLY A 55 -0.65 -6.48 -9.80
C GLY A 55 -1.05 -5.06 -10.24
N HIS A 56 -2.33 -4.79 -10.39
CA HIS A 56 -2.81 -3.49 -10.82
C HIS A 56 -2.86 -2.48 -9.67
N GLY A 57 -2.36 -1.27 -9.93
CA GLY A 57 -2.45 -0.18 -8.96
C GLY A 57 -2.21 1.20 -9.54
N THR A 58 -2.32 2.18 -8.65
CA THR A 58 -2.07 3.59 -8.90
C THR A 58 -1.16 4.13 -7.80
N SER A 59 -0.03 4.71 -8.17
CA SER A 59 0.89 5.37 -7.24
C SER A 59 0.87 6.88 -7.41
N TYR A 60 1.15 7.59 -6.33
CA TYR A 60 1.14 9.05 -6.26
C TYR A 60 2.40 9.55 -5.55
N PHE A 61 2.90 10.69 -6.00
CA PHE A 61 3.94 11.42 -5.30
C PHE A 61 3.42 11.96 -3.97
N SER A 62 4.33 12.34 -3.08
CA SER A 62 3.96 12.94 -1.79
C SER A 62 3.23 14.27 -1.94
N ASP A 63 3.18 14.89 -3.12
CA ASP A 63 2.35 16.08 -3.37
C ASP A 63 0.95 15.74 -3.91
N GLY A 64 0.61 14.46 -4.02
CA GLY A 64 -0.68 13.96 -4.51
C GLY A 64 -0.77 13.85 -6.03
N ARG A 65 0.25 14.23 -6.80
CA ARG A 65 0.24 14.03 -8.25
C ARG A 65 0.37 12.55 -8.59
N LEU A 66 -0.38 12.14 -9.62
CA LEU A 66 -0.27 10.80 -10.20
C LEU A 66 1.17 10.54 -10.64
N CYS A 67 1.77 9.45 -10.15
CA CYS A 67 3.09 8.99 -10.55
C CYS A 67 2.98 7.91 -11.63
N HIS A 68 2.22 6.85 -11.37
CA HIS A 68 2.00 5.76 -12.30
C HIS A 68 0.63 5.11 -12.10
N LYS A 69 0.03 4.64 -13.18
CA LYS A 69 -1.16 3.78 -13.16
C LYS A 69 -0.91 2.62 -14.11
N GLY A 70 -0.90 1.40 -13.60
CA GLY A 70 -0.51 0.23 -14.38
C GLY A 70 -0.19 -0.98 -13.51
N VAL A 71 0.59 -1.90 -14.07
CA VAL A 71 1.01 -3.11 -13.38
C VAL A 71 2.24 -2.81 -12.55
N PHE A 72 2.30 -3.36 -11.34
CA PHE A 72 3.44 -3.34 -10.46
C PHE A 72 3.96 -4.76 -10.24
N LYS A 73 5.28 -4.89 -10.11
CA LYS A 73 5.95 -6.13 -9.74
C LYS A 73 7.07 -5.80 -8.76
N ASP A 74 7.05 -6.46 -7.61
CA ASP A 74 8.06 -6.34 -6.56
C ASP A 74 8.33 -4.85 -6.19
N GLY A 75 7.24 -4.09 -6.01
CA GLY A 75 7.26 -2.69 -5.60
C GLY A 75 7.52 -1.68 -6.72
N ARG A 76 7.68 -2.11 -7.98
CA ARG A 76 8.06 -1.22 -9.10
C ARG A 76 7.04 -1.25 -10.23
N PRO A 77 6.83 -0.11 -10.93
CA PRO A 77 6.09 -0.10 -12.19
C PRO A 77 6.68 -1.10 -13.18
N PHE A 78 5.83 -1.96 -13.75
CA PHE A 78 6.18 -2.91 -14.78
C PHE A 78 5.80 -2.33 -16.14
N PHE A 79 6.77 -2.28 -17.04
CA PHE A 79 6.59 -1.87 -18.43
C PHE A 79 6.82 -3.10 -19.30
N GLU A 80 5.85 -3.42 -20.16
CA GLU A 80 5.97 -4.49 -21.16
C GLU A 80 7.03 -4.18 -22.22
#